data_AF-A0A2G8KC22-F1
#
_entry.id   AF-A0A2G8KC22-F1
#
_cell.length_a   1.000
_cell.length_b   1.000
_cell.length_c   1.000
_cell.angle_alpha   90.00
_cell.angle_beta   90.00
_cell.angle_gamma   90.00
#
_symmetry.space_group_name_H-M   'P 1'
#
loop_
_entity.id
_entity.type
_entity.pdbx_description
1 polymer ?
#
loop_
_entity_poly.entity_id
_entity_poly.type
_entity_poly.pdbx_seq_one_letter_code
_entity_poly.pdbx_strand_id
1 'polypeptide(L)'
;MKEIRTKADMSYLLDQIYLLKSVQLPSIAKSIERFNKKFIKEQSQPVESKQSVTKMVEPESVDDDEVGGFYFDTNAPLMDMTQVMTEMQQLKGSMKKEETLSIKDSPEDTGTKDDFQETRRTKVQISQDSVKARTKSLAVAVSKPSNTALTLLKLQRLCKHLAEYPETREIAIMENLIPILLRQRNHVDDANQAEIRRALSLMGYADPVKGKGIRILSVDGGGSRGVIPIEILKRLEESCQLKIGDMFDYVIGVSSGAVTAFLLSIAKASTEECEQLYKDLSSTVFGRNRFLGTSNLVLNHAFYDTERWIKMLREHFQGMGNLPISETARDASCPKVASVATLMNVGMMRDYLFRNYNLPPGSVSFYQGSSKYCLWEALRASSAAPGYFEEFKLDDHVFQDGGVLTNNPCALAVHECRLLWPDTPIQCVVSVGTGRYDPMDQEFPAEYSSLRTKLFKVLCSATDTEAVHIILKDLLPAGKYFRFNPVLSEDFLLDESKPEKLEQMQKDTRSI
;
A
#
# COMPACT_ATOMS: atom_id res chain seq x y z
N MET A 1 -31.47 13.89 -5.51
CA MET A 1 -30.03 13.55 -5.31
C MET A 1 -29.60 13.39 -3.85
N LYS A 2 -30.45 13.59 -2.82
CA LYS A 2 -30.11 13.31 -1.40
C LYS A 2 -30.56 11.93 -0.87
N GLU A 3 -31.36 11.16 -1.62
CA GLU A 3 -31.88 9.86 -1.18
C GLU A 3 -31.02 8.63 -1.56
N ILE A 4 -29.95 8.81 -2.34
CA ILE A 4 -29.11 7.66 -2.79
C ILE A 4 -28.00 7.34 -1.77
N ARG A 5 -27.61 8.29 -0.91
CA ARG A 5 -26.56 8.07 0.11
C ARG A 5 -27.00 7.22 1.30
N THR A 6 -28.30 7.19 1.62
CA THR A 6 -28.81 6.43 2.79
C THR A 6 -28.91 4.92 2.56
N LYS A 7 -29.02 4.44 1.32
CA LYS A 7 -29.09 2.98 1.02
C LYS A 7 -27.72 2.28 1.11
N ALA A 8 -26.64 2.97 0.75
CA ALA A 8 -25.28 2.40 0.83
C ALA A 8 -24.82 2.26 2.30
N ASP A 9 -25.12 3.26 3.14
CA ASP A 9 -24.79 3.22 4.56
C ASP A 9 -25.63 2.20 5.33
N MET A 10 -26.90 2.00 4.95
CA MET A 10 -27.77 0.99 5.55
C MET A 10 -27.35 -0.44 5.22
N SER A 11 -26.84 -0.71 4.01
CA SER A 11 -26.30 -2.03 3.65
C SER A 11 -25.07 -2.37 4.47
N TYR A 12 -24.17 -1.39 4.65
CA TYR A 12 -22.96 -1.56 5.47
C TYR A 12 -23.29 -1.79 6.94
N LEU A 13 -24.24 -1.04 7.49
CA LEU A 13 -24.71 -1.24 8.87
C LEU A 13 -25.41 -2.59 9.07
N LEU A 14 -26.22 -3.03 8.10
CA LEU A 14 -26.90 -4.33 8.17
C LEU A 14 -25.91 -5.50 8.09
N ASP A 15 -24.85 -5.39 7.28
CA ASP A 15 -23.79 -6.39 7.19
C ASP A 15 -22.98 -6.48 8.49
N GLN A 16 -22.68 -5.34 9.12
CA GLN A 16 -22.02 -5.30 10.44
C GLN A 16 -22.91 -5.90 11.55
N ILE A 17 -24.22 -5.65 11.51
CA ILE A 17 -25.19 -6.23 12.46
C ILE A 17 -25.33 -7.75 12.24
N TYR A 18 -25.27 -8.22 10.99
CA TYR A 18 -25.31 -9.65 10.68
C TYR A 18 -24.04 -10.37 11.13
N LEU A 19 -22.88 -9.72 11.00
CA LEU A 19 -21.59 -10.22 11.48
C LEU A 19 -21.54 -10.31 13.02
N LEU A 20 -22.18 -9.37 13.72
CA LEU A 20 -22.30 -9.44 15.18
C LEU A 20 -23.25 -10.53 15.66
N LYS A 21 -24.23 -10.95 14.84
CA LYS A 21 -25.14 -12.06 15.16
C LYS A 21 -24.51 -13.44 14.92
N SER A 22 -23.48 -13.55 14.08
CA SER A 22 -22.81 -14.83 13.80
C SER A 22 -21.74 -15.19 14.83
N VAL A 23 -21.33 -14.25 15.69
CA VAL A 23 -20.42 -14.50 16.82
C VAL A 23 -21.24 -14.94 18.05
N GLN A 24 -21.21 -16.24 18.38
CA GLN A 24 -21.84 -16.80 19.57
C GLN A 24 -21.16 -16.29 20.86
N LEU A 25 -21.50 -15.08 21.30
CA LEU A 25 -21.21 -14.57 22.64
C LEU A 25 -22.54 -14.18 23.32
N PRO A 26 -23.12 -15.06 24.16
CA PRO A 26 -24.43 -14.84 24.79
C PRO A 26 -24.53 -13.56 25.65
N SER A 27 -23.40 -12.98 26.06
CA SER A 27 -23.34 -11.76 26.87
C SER A 27 -23.56 -10.47 26.06
N ILE A 28 -23.19 -10.45 24.78
CA ILE A 28 -23.30 -9.25 23.91
C ILE A 28 -24.73 -9.14 23.33
N ALA A 29 -25.36 -10.27 23.01
CA ALA A 29 -26.73 -10.30 22.46
C ALA A 29 -27.76 -9.65 23.41
N LYS A 30 -27.64 -9.87 24.73
CA LYS A 30 -28.54 -9.26 25.73
C LYS A 30 -28.35 -7.75 25.87
N SER A 31 -27.13 -7.24 25.68
CA SER A 31 -26.85 -5.80 25.72
C SER A 31 -27.34 -5.10 24.45
N ILE A 32 -27.19 -5.74 23.29
CA ILE A 32 -27.73 -5.23 22.01
C ILE A 32 -29.26 -5.24 22.01
N GLU A 33 -29.90 -6.26 22.58
CA GLU A 33 -31.37 -6.32 22.67
C GLU A 33 -31.93 -5.26 23.64
N ARG A 34 -31.23 -4.97 24.76
CA ARG A 34 -31.59 -3.85 25.66
C ARG A 34 -31.41 -2.49 24.98
N PHE A 35 -30.33 -2.31 24.23
CA PHE A 35 -30.07 -1.08 23.49
C PHE A 35 -31.15 -0.85 22.42
N ASN A 36 -31.51 -1.87 21.63
CA ASN A 36 -32.58 -1.78 20.63
C ASN A 36 -33.95 -1.52 21.26
N LYS A 37 -34.28 -2.13 22.41
CA LYS A 37 -35.54 -1.85 23.12
C LYS A 37 -35.59 -0.42 23.66
N LYS A 38 -34.46 0.16 24.08
CA LYS A 38 -34.39 1.55 24.55
C LYS A 38 -34.48 2.54 23.38
N PHE A 39 -33.78 2.25 22.28
CA PHE A 39 -33.76 3.10 21.08
C PHE A 39 -35.11 3.12 20.34
N ILE A 40 -35.82 1.99 20.27
CA ILE A 40 -37.17 1.94 19.66
C ILE A 40 -38.20 2.65 20.54
N LYS A 41 -38.05 2.59 21.87
CA LYS A 41 -38.96 3.27 22.82
C LYS A 41 -38.78 4.79 22.84
N GLU A 42 -37.57 5.28 22.54
CA GLU A 42 -37.28 6.72 22.41
C GLU A 42 -37.76 7.33 21.07
N GLN A 43 -37.97 6.52 20.02
CA GLN A 43 -38.50 6.99 18.73
C GLN A 43 -40.04 6.89 18.58
N SER A 44 -40.75 6.37 19.57
CA SER A 44 -42.21 6.16 19.51
C SER A 44 -42.97 6.85 20.64
N GLN A 45 -42.72 8.15 20.84
CA GLN A 45 -43.65 9.06 21.51
C GLN A 45 -44.01 10.24 20.61
N PRO A 46 -45.31 10.56 20.40
CA PRO A 46 -45.71 11.69 19.58
C PRO A 46 -45.62 13.00 20.37
N VAL A 47 -45.10 14.04 19.71
CA VAL A 47 -45.03 15.42 20.21
C VAL A 47 -46.38 16.10 19.94
N GLU A 48 -47.13 16.40 21.01
CA GLU A 48 -48.23 17.38 20.96
C GLU A 48 -47.80 18.69 21.62
N SER A 49 -48.24 19.77 20.98
CA SER A 49 -47.93 21.17 21.22
C SER A 49 -48.66 21.80 22.42
N LYS A 50 -47.99 22.68 23.19
CA LYS A 50 -48.31 24.12 23.37
C LYS A 50 -47.77 24.71 24.70
N GLN A 51 -47.18 25.90 24.55
CA GLN A 51 -47.25 27.11 25.39
C GLN A 51 -46.69 27.13 26.83
N SER A 52 -45.71 28.04 26.98
CA SER A 52 -45.48 29.02 28.06
C SER A 52 -45.95 28.72 29.49
N VAL A 53 -45.04 28.89 30.47
CA VAL A 53 -45.20 29.77 31.65
C VAL A 53 -43.90 29.82 32.46
N THR A 54 -43.53 31.03 32.84
CA THR A 54 -42.46 31.49 33.73
C THR A 54 -42.70 31.12 35.20
N LYS A 55 -41.66 30.72 35.95
CA LYS A 55 -41.37 31.01 37.40
C LYS A 55 -40.30 30.02 37.91
N MET A 56 -39.11 30.51 38.28
CA MET A 56 -38.65 30.76 39.67
C MET A 56 -38.85 29.57 40.63
N VAL A 57 -37.74 28.98 41.11
CA VAL A 57 -37.34 28.78 42.53
C VAL A 57 -35.94 28.10 42.53
N GLU A 58 -34.96 28.74 43.16
CA GLU A 58 -33.66 28.16 43.58
C GLU A 58 -33.80 27.43 44.95
N PRO A 59 -32.72 26.96 45.62
CA PRO A 59 -31.99 25.71 45.38
C PRO A 59 -31.98 24.83 46.67
N GLU A 60 -31.58 23.56 46.58
CA GLU A 60 -31.04 22.85 47.76
C GLU A 60 -29.77 22.07 47.39
N SER A 61 -28.72 22.44 48.12
CA SER A 61 -27.35 21.96 48.17
C SER A 61 -27.22 20.60 48.84
N VAL A 62 -26.37 19.72 48.31
CA VAL A 62 -25.46 18.89 49.13
C VAL A 62 -24.17 18.66 48.34
N ASP A 63 -23.06 18.96 49.01
CA ASP A 63 -21.67 18.84 48.58
C ASP A 63 -21.23 17.37 48.38
N ASP A 64 -20.35 17.14 47.40
CA ASP A 64 -19.36 16.05 47.47
C ASP A 64 -18.09 16.50 46.72
N ASP A 65 -17.00 16.51 47.48
CA ASP A 65 -15.66 16.91 47.11
C ASP A 65 -14.95 15.90 46.16
N GLU A 66 -14.10 16.49 45.32
CA GLU A 66 -12.84 15.95 44.75
C GLU A 66 -12.85 14.66 43.90
N VAL A 67 -13.01 14.83 42.57
CA VAL A 67 -12.10 14.25 41.56
C VAL A 67 -11.88 15.27 40.44
N GLY A 68 -10.68 15.85 40.37
CA GLY A 68 -10.30 16.88 39.38
C GLY A 68 -10.26 16.35 37.95
N GLY A 69 -11.22 16.80 37.13
CA GLY A 69 -11.23 16.66 35.67
C GLY A 69 -10.65 17.90 34.99
N PHE A 70 -9.84 17.68 33.95
CA PHE A 70 -9.26 18.71 33.09
C PHE A 70 -10.34 19.57 32.41
N TYR A 71 -10.33 20.88 32.66
CA TYR A 71 -11.12 21.89 31.93
C TYR A 71 -10.45 22.22 30.59
N PHE A 72 -11.22 22.15 29.50
CA PHE A 72 -10.90 22.79 28.23
C PHE A 72 -11.38 24.25 28.27
N ASP A 73 -10.47 25.19 28.04
CA ASP A 73 -10.74 26.62 27.90
C ASP A 73 -11.39 26.90 26.53
N THR A 74 -12.59 27.49 26.53
CA THR A 74 -13.40 27.77 25.33
C THR A 74 -13.37 29.23 24.89
N ASN A 75 -12.30 29.98 25.17
CA ASN A 75 -12.17 31.36 24.69
C ASN A 75 -11.09 31.51 23.61
N ALA A 76 -11.41 31.04 22.40
CA ALA A 76 -10.74 31.49 21.17
C ALA A 76 -11.77 32.20 20.26
N PRO A 77 -11.44 33.34 19.62
CA PRO A 77 -12.42 34.09 18.83
C PRO A 77 -12.79 33.32 17.56
N LEU A 78 -14.09 33.09 17.36
CA LEU A 78 -14.63 32.58 16.10
C LEU A 78 -14.39 33.59 14.96
N MET A 79 -13.74 33.12 13.90
CA MET A 79 -13.50 33.86 12.66
C MET A 79 -14.84 34.15 11.95
N ASP A 80 -15.06 35.40 11.51
CA ASP A 80 -16.28 35.83 10.82
C ASP A 80 -16.40 35.18 9.42
N MET A 81 -17.23 34.15 9.34
CA MET A 81 -17.52 33.38 8.12
C MET A 81 -18.11 34.22 6.97
N THR A 82 -18.57 35.43 7.24
CA THR A 82 -19.12 36.34 6.23
C THR A 82 -18.02 36.91 5.34
N GLN A 83 -16.83 37.14 5.91
CA GLN A 83 -15.68 37.68 5.21
C GLN A 83 -15.04 36.64 4.28
N VAL A 84 -14.93 35.38 4.73
CA VAL A 84 -14.45 34.24 3.92
C VAL A 84 -15.34 33.99 2.70
N MET A 85 -16.66 34.12 2.86
CA MET A 85 -17.60 33.92 1.75
C MET A 85 -17.55 35.03 0.69
N THR A 86 -17.17 36.24 1.09
CA THR A 86 -17.04 37.40 0.17
C THR A 86 -15.77 37.27 -0.68
N GLU A 87 -14.66 36.81 -0.09
CA GLU A 87 -13.41 36.55 -0.82
C GLU A 87 -13.55 35.38 -1.82
N MET A 88 -14.28 34.32 -1.46
CA MET A 88 -14.55 33.21 -2.38
C MET A 88 -15.45 33.59 -3.58
N GLN A 89 -16.30 34.61 -3.44
CA GLN A 89 -17.10 35.12 -4.54
C GLN A 89 -16.30 36.04 -5.49
N GLN A 90 -15.32 36.80 -4.97
CA GLN A 90 -14.42 37.59 -5.80
C GLN A 90 -13.47 36.71 -6.65
N LEU A 91 -12.97 35.59 -6.10
CA LEU A 91 -12.16 34.61 -6.82
C LEU A 91 -12.90 33.89 -7.96
N LYS A 92 -14.22 33.72 -7.86
CA LYS A 92 -15.04 33.17 -8.95
C LYS A 92 -15.32 34.18 -10.07
N GLY A 93 -15.20 35.48 -9.78
CA GLY A 93 -15.36 36.56 -10.75
C GLY A 93 -14.14 36.75 -11.66
N SER A 94 -12.94 36.46 -11.17
CA SER A 94 -11.69 36.58 -11.92
C SER A 94 -11.43 35.42 -12.89
N MET A 95 -11.92 34.20 -12.59
CA MET A 95 -11.77 33.03 -13.47
C MET A 95 -12.65 33.05 -14.75
N LYS A 96 -13.60 34.00 -14.88
CA LYS A 96 -14.46 34.13 -16.06
C LYS A 96 -13.96 35.13 -17.11
N LYS A 97 -12.79 35.74 -16.92
CA LYS A 97 -12.26 36.80 -17.81
C LYS A 97 -11.10 36.38 -18.72
N GLU A 98 -10.64 35.13 -18.67
CA GLU A 98 -9.55 34.64 -19.55
C GLU A 98 -10.00 33.73 -20.71
N GLU A 99 -11.29 33.36 -20.80
CA GLU A 99 -11.85 32.70 -21.99
C GLU A 99 -12.54 33.72 -22.91
N THR A 100 -11.78 34.59 -23.58
CA THR A 100 -12.19 35.28 -24.83
C THR A 100 -11.07 36.17 -25.36
N LEU A 101 -10.25 35.68 -26.31
CA LEU A 101 -9.49 36.46 -27.31
C LEU A 101 -8.76 35.48 -28.26
N SER A 102 -9.45 35.04 -29.32
CA SER A 102 -9.32 35.51 -30.72
C SER A 102 -8.23 34.78 -31.53
N ILE A 103 -8.69 33.91 -32.42
CA ILE A 103 -7.97 33.27 -33.52
C ILE A 103 -7.70 34.31 -34.61
N LYS A 104 -6.46 34.39 -35.11
CA LYS A 104 -6.10 35.00 -36.39
C LYS A 104 -5.06 34.14 -37.11
N ASP A 105 -5.30 33.93 -38.39
CA ASP A 105 -4.61 33.02 -39.31
C ASP A 105 -3.26 33.51 -39.85
N SER A 106 -2.38 32.52 -40.11
CA SER A 106 -1.42 32.34 -41.25
C SER A 106 -0.08 33.11 -41.31
N PRO A 107 0.97 32.64 -42.05
CA PRO A 107 1.12 31.41 -42.84
C PRO A 107 2.40 30.55 -42.58
N GLU A 108 2.34 29.31 -43.09
CA GLU A 108 3.38 28.40 -43.62
C GLU A 108 4.88 28.60 -43.26
N ASP A 109 5.48 27.54 -42.69
CA ASP A 109 6.80 27.08 -43.14
C ASP A 109 6.89 25.54 -43.09
N THR A 110 7.49 24.99 -44.14
CA THR A 110 7.48 23.60 -44.56
C THR A 110 8.63 22.81 -43.94
N GLY A 111 8.34 21.66 -43.33
CA GLY A 111 9.39 20.74 -42.84
C GLY A 111 8.84 19.38 -42.44
N THR A 112 8.84 18.45 -43.41
CA THR A 112 8.85 16.97 -43.29
C THR A 112 8.33 16.32 -42.00
N LYS A 113 7.10 15.78 -42.09
CA LYS A 113 6.52 14.81 -41.14
C LYS A 113 6.95 13.39 -41.52
N ASP A 114 7.66 12.72 -40.62
CA ASP A 114 7.70 11.26 -40.57
C ASP A 114 6.48 10.77 -39.77
N ASP A 115 5.63 9.98 -40.43
CA ASP A 115 4.41 9.37 -39.90
C ASP A 115 4.74 8.30 -38.84
N PHE A 116 4.61 8.65 -37.56
CA PHE A 116 4.32 7.65 -36.52
C PHE A 116 2.80 7.58 -36.33
N GLN A 117 2.15 6.70 -37.10
CA GLN A 117 0.75 6.32 -36.87
C GLN A 117 0.63 5.57 -35.53
N GLU A 118 0.32 6.33 -34.49
CA GLU A 118 -0.16 5.80 -33.22
C GLU A 118 -1.55 5.16 -33.46
N THR A 119 -1.58 3.84 -33.63
CA THR A 119 -2.83 3.08 -33.79
C THR A 119 -3.62 3.17 -32.49
N ARG A 120 -4.63 4.06 -32.46
CA ARG A 120 -5.71 4.05 -31.47
C ARG A 120 -6.31 2.65 -31.42
N ARG A 121 -5.94 1.85 -30.42
CA ARG A 121 -6.61 0.59 -30.09
C ARG A 121 -8.05 0.93 -29.71
N THR A 122 -8.98 0.70 -30.63
CA THR A 122 -10.42 0.69 -30.34
C THR A 122 -10.64 -0.36 -29.25
N LYS A 123 -10.94 0.06 -28.01
CA LYS A 123 -11.35 -0.85 -26.93
C LYS A 123 -12.63 -1.56 -27.40
N VAL A 124 -12.50 -2.78 -27.89
CA VAL A 124 -13.64 -3.65 -28.18
C VAL A 124 -14.39 -3.84 -26.87
N GLN A 125 -15.62 -3.35 -26.80
CA GLN A 125 -16.45 -3.46 -25.60
C GLN A 125 -16.98 -4.89 -25.48
N ILE A 126 -16.19 -5.76 -24.85
CA ILE A 126 -16.57 -7.15 -24.61
C ILE A 126 -17.65 -7.16 -23.51
N SER A 127 -18.79 -7.83 -23.77
CA SER A 127 -19.85 -8.00 -22.77
C SER A 127 -19.35 -8.80 -21.57
N GLN A 128 -19.71 -8.37 -20.36
CA GLN A 128 -19.38 -9.09 -19.12
C GLN A 128 -19.85 -10.56 -19.17
N ASP A 129 -21.00 -10.85 -19.77
CA ASP A 129 -21.52 -12.21 -19.89
C ASP A 129 -20.64 -13.09 -20.79
N SER A 130 -20.04 -12.50 -21.83
CA SER A 130 -19.07 -13.19 -22.69
C SER A 130 -17.80 -13.55 -21.92
N VAL A 131 -17.29 -12.64 -21.09
CA VAL A 131 -16.12 -12.89 -20.23
C VAL A 131 -16.42 -14.01 -19.22
N LYS A 132 -17.59 -13.97 -18.58
CA LYS A 132 -18.03 -15.01 -17.63
C LYS A 132 -18.16 -16.38 -18.30
N ALA A 133 -18.82 -16.45 -19.46
CA ALA A 133 -18.97 -17.69 -20.24
C ALA A 133 -17.61 -18.26 -20.69
N ARG A 134 -16.68 -17.38 -21.12
CA ARG A 134 -15.31 -17.77 -21.46
C ARG A 134 -14.55 -18.32 -20.27
N THR A 135 -14.68 -17.70 -19.09
CA THR A 135 -14.05 -18.19 -17.85
C THR A 135 -14.48 -19.61 -17.54
N LYS A 136 -15.79 -19.87 -17.59
CA LYS A 136 -16.37 -21.21 -17.40
C LYS A 136 -15.83 -22.21 -18.42
N SER A 137 -15.81 -21.84 -19.70
CA SER A 137 -15.29 -22.69 -20.78
C SER A 137 -13.81 -23.05 -20.57
N LEU A 138 -12.98 -22.08 -20.18
CA LEU A 138 -11.56 -22.31 -19.89
C LEU A 138 -11.36 -23.21 -18.66
N ALA A 139 -12.13 -22.99 -17.59
CA ALA A 139 -12.07 -23.83 -16.38
C ALA A 139 -12.44 -25.29 -16.70
N VAL A 140 -13.52 -25.50 -17.46
CA VAL A 140 -13.94 -26.84 -17.93
C VAL A 140 -12.92 -27.46 -18.89
N ALA A 141 -12.23 -26.66 -19.71
CA ALA A 141 -11.20 -27.17 -20.61
C ALA A 141 -9.97 -27.69 -19.85
N VAL A 142 -9.56 -26.98 -18.79
CA VAL A 142 -8.42 -27.35 -17.93
C VAL A 142 -8.71 -28.60 -17.11
N SER A 143 -9.96 -28.79 -16.65
CA SER A 143 -10.32 -29.98 -15.86
C SER A 143 -10.33 -31.28 -16.68
N LYS A 144 -10.43 -31.20 -18.00
CA LYS A 144 -10.43 -32.38 -18.89
C LYS A 144 -9.00 -32.93 -19.10
N PRO A 145 -8.78 -34.25 -18.93
CA PRO A 145 -7.50 -34.89 -19.20
C PRO A 145 -6.96 -34.59 -20.60
N SER A 146 -5.65 -34.40 -20.72
CA SER A 146 -4.97 -34.08 -21.97
C SER A 146 -3.48 -34.43 -21.86
N ASN A 147 -2.79 -34.47 -23.00
CA ASN A 147 -1.33 -34.59 -22.99
C ASN A 147 -0.66 -33.35 -22.37
N THR A 148 0.59 -33.50 -21.95
CA THR A 148 1.36 -32.49 -21.20
C THR A 148 1.40 -31.13 -21.89
N ALA A 149 1.66 -31.09 -23.20
CA ALA A 149 1.75 -29.84 -23.96
C ALA A 149 0.39 -29.12 -24.07
N LEU A 150 -0.70 -29.87 -24.27
CA LEU A 150 -2.04 -29.32 -24.36
C LEU A 150 -2.54 -28.83 -22.99
N THR A 151 -2.22 -29.53 -21.91
CA THR A 151 -2.51 -29.09 -20.54
C THR A 151 -1.83 -27.75 -20.25
N LEU A 152 -0.55 -27.61 -20.62
CA LEU A 152 0.19 -26.37 -20.43
C LEU A 152 -0.47 -25.20 -21.16
N LEU A 153 -0.84 -25.40 -22.44
CA LEU A 153 -1.51 -24.39 -23.25
C LEU A 153 -2.87 -23.98 -22.64
N LYS A 154 -3.64 -24.94 -22.12
CA LYS A 154 -4.92 -24.67 -21.47
C LYS A 154 -4.73 -23.85 -20.19
N LEU A 155 -3.76 -24.21 -19.36
CA LEU A 155 -3.42 -23.47 -18.14
C LEU A 155 -2.97 -22.04 -18.45
N GLN A 156 -2.06 -21.86 -19.41
CA GLN A 156 -1.59 -20.53 -19.84
C GLN A 156 -2.75 -19.64 -20.32
N ARG A 157 -3.68 -20.21 -21.10
CA ARG A 157 -4.88 -19.49 -21.56
C ARG A 157 -5.79 -19.08 -20.40
N LEU A 158 -5.99 -19.97 -19.43
CA LEU A 158 -6.74 -19.66 -18.23
C LEU A 158 -6.06 -18.57 -17.40
N CYS A 159 -4.76 -18.72 -17.09
CA CYS A 159 -3.99 -17.74 -16.32
C CYS A 159 -4.02 -16.36 -16.98
N LYS A 160 -3.81 -16.29 -18.29
CA LYS A 160 -3.89 -15.03 -19.05
C LYS A 160 -5.27 -14.39 -18.93
N HIS A 161 -6.33 -15.19 -19.10
CA HIS A 161 -7.71 -14.71 -18.99
C HIS A 161 -8.04 -14.22 -17.58
N LEU A 162 -7.63 -14.94 -16.54
CA LEU A 162 -7.86 -14.54 -15.14
C LEU A 162 -7.04 -13.30 -14.73
N ALA A 163 -5.85 -13.10 -15.30
CA ALA A 163 -5.06 -11.91 -15.07
C ALA A 163 -5.68 -10.66 -15.74
N GLU A 164 -6.31 -10.83 -16.91
CA GLU A 164 -7.01 -9.76 -17.63
C GLU A 164 -8.36 -9.42 -17.01
N TYR A 165 -9.08 -10.42 -16.49
CA TYR A 165 -10.43 -10.32 -15.92
C TYR A 165 -10.52 -10.89 -14.49
N PRO A 166 -9.83 -10.29 -13.51
CA PRO A 166 -9.74 -10.82 -12.14
C PRO A 166 -11.10 -10.94 -11.45
N GLU A 167 -12.10 -10.14 -11.83
CA GLU A 167 -13.48 -10.20 -11.33
C GLU A 167 -14.18 -11.52 -11.65
N THR A 168 -13.68 -12.29 -12.62
CA THR A 168 -14.27 -13.57 -13.02
C THR A 168 -13.69 -14.79 -12.30
N ARG A 169 -12.67 -14.61 -11.46
CA ARG A 169 -11.99 -15.71 -10.76
C ARG A 169 -12.94 -16.59 -9.94
N GLU A 170 -13.99 -16.00 -9.36
CA GLU A 170 -14.98 -16.73 -8.56
C GLU A 170 -15.72 -17.79 -9.39
N ILE A 171 -15.91 -17.55 -10.68
CA ILE A 171 -16.53 -18.53 -11.59
C ILE A 171 -15.62 -19.74 -11.75
N ALA A 172 -14.31 -19.53 -11.95
CA ALA A 172 -13.36 -20.63 -12.03
C ALA A 172 -13.33 -21.46 -10.74
N ILE A 173 -13.49 -20.81 -9.58
CA ILE A 173 -13.58 -21.47 -8.27
C ILE A 173 -14.88 -22.29 -8.17
N MET A 174 -16.02 -21.74 -8.58
CA MET A 174 -17.32 -22.45 -8.60
C MET A 174 -17.32 -23.68 -9.50
N GLU A 175 -16.49 -23.70 -10.55
CA GLU A 175 -16.26 -24.88 -11.40
C GLU A 175 -15.30 -25.91 -10.73
N ASN A 176 -15.08 -25.83 -9.42
CA ASN A 176 -14.26 -26.73 -8.60
C ASN A 176 -12.80 -26.83 -9.04
N LEU A 177 -12.25 -25.76 -9.64
CA LEU A 177 -10.93 -25.84 -10.26
C LEU A 177 -9.80 -25.93 -9.23
N ILE A 178 -9.90 -25.29 -8.05
CA ILE A 178 -8.87 -25.34 -7.00
C ILE A 178 -8.58 -26.80 -6.58
N PRO A 179 -9.56 -27.61 -6.12
CA PRO A 179 -9.32 -29.01 -5.76
C PRO A 179 -8.75 -29.86 -6.91
N ILE A 180 -9.18 -29.61 -8.15
CA ILE A 180 -8.71 -30.34 -9.33
C ILE A 180 -7.23 -30.06 -9.57
N LEU A 181 -6.85 -28.79 -9.59
CA LEU A 181 -5.46 -28.39 -9.83
C LEU A 181 -4.53 -28.84 -8.70
N LEU A 182 -4.97 -28.81 -7.44
CA LEU A 182 -4.18 -29.32 -6.31
C LEU A 182 -3.89 -30.81 -6.44
N ARG A 183 -4.86 -31.62 -6.89
CA ARG A 183 -4.64 -33.05 -7.16
C ARG A 183 -3.67 -33.27 -8.33
N GLN A 184 -3.79 -32.47 -9.39
CA GLN A 184 -2.94 -32.60 -10.58
C GLN A 184 -1.50 -32.13 -10.35
N ARG A 185 -1.29 -31.13 -9.47
CA ARG A 185 -0.01 -30.45 -9.28
C ARG A 185 1.18 -31.39 -9.10
N ASN A 186 1.03 -32.47 -8.33
CA ASN A 186 2.16 -33.36 -8.03
C ASN A 186 2.33 -34.51 -9.05
N HIS A 187 1.54 -34.52 -10.13
CA HIS A 187 1.50 -35.60 -11.13
C HIS A 187 1.79 -35.11 -12.55
N VAL A 188 2.32 -33.89 -12.69
CA VAL A 188 2.65 -33.26 -13.97
C VAL A 188 4.11 -32.79 -13.96
N ASP A 189 4.64 -32.46 -15.14
CA ASP A 189 5.98 -31.91 -15.31
C ASP A 189 6.12 -30.51 -14.72
N ASP A 190 7.35 -30.07 -14.48
CA ASP A 190 7.66 -28.81 -13.79
C ASP A 190 7.01 -27.58 -14.45
N ALA A 191 6.90 -27.57 -15.78
CA ALA A 191 6.26 -26.51 -16.53
C ALA A 191 4.75 -26.39 -16.20
N ASN A 192 4.03 -27.52 -16.19
CA ASN A 192 2.63 -27.52 -15.77
C ASN A 192 2.49 -27.22 -14.28
N GLN A 193 3.39 -27.70 -13.41
CA GLN A 193 3.36 -27.38 -11.98
C GLN A 193 3.46 -25.87 -11.74
N ALA A 194 4.36 -25.20 -12.46
CA ALA A 194 4.56 -23.75 -12.39
C ALA A 194 3.28 -22.99 -12.79
N GLU A 195 2.64 -23.37 -13.90
CA GLU A 195 1.39 -22.72 -14.32
C GLU A 195 0.21 -23.05 -13.40
N ILE A 196 0.18 -24.25 -12.81
CA ILE A 196 -0.82 -24.61 -11.78
C ILE A 196 -0.67 -23.70 -10.56
N ARG A 197 0.55 -23.48 -10.06
CA ARG A 197 0.79 -22.56 -8.93
C ARG A 197 0.33 -21.14 -9.24
N ARG A 198 0.59 -20.67 -10.47
CA ARG A 198 0.09 -19.37 -10.94
C ARG A 198 -1.44 -19.32 -10.98
N ALA A 199 -2.10 -20.32 -11.56
CA ALA A 199 -3.56 -20.39 -11.62
C ALA A 199 -4.20 -20.39 -10.22
N LEU A 200 -3.63 -21.18 -9.31
CA LEU A 200 -4.04 -21.22 -7.90
C LEU A 200 -3.89 -19.84 -7.24
N SER A 201 -2.75 -19.18 -7.41
CA SER A 201 -2.52 -17.83 -6.87
C SER A 201 -3.52 -16.81 -7.43
N LEU A 202 -3.82 -16.84 -8.73
CA LEU A 202 -4.81 -15.96 -9.37
C LEU A 202 -6.23 -16.18 -8.82
N MET A 203 -6.58 -17.43 -8.48
CA MET A 203 -7.84 -17.77 -7.83
C MET A 203 -7.84 -17.49 -6.32
N GLY A 204 -6.76 -16.96 -5.74
CA GLY A 204 -6.67 -16.64 -4.32
C GLY A 204 -6.33 -17.81 -3.42
N TYR A 205 -5.86 -18.92 -3.97
CA TYR A 205 -5.35 -20.03 -3.15
C TYR A 205 -3.93 -19.72 -2.67
N ALA A 206 -3.73 -19.75 -1.35
CA ALA A 206 -2.42 -19.71 -0.72
C ALA A 206 -2.06 -21.10 -0.20
N ASP A 207 -0.89 -21.61 -0.58
CA ASP A 207 -0.35 -22.82 0.01
C ASP A 207 -0.14 -22.64 1.52
N PRO A 208 -0.29 -23.71 2.33
CA PRO A 208 0.07 -23.67 3.75
C PRO A 208 1.51 -23.20 3.95
N VAL A 209 1.76 -22.49 5.06
CA VAL A 209 3.12 -22.07 5.42
C VAL A 209 4.03 -23.27 5.62
N LYS A 210 5.34 -23.10 5.37
CA LYS A 210 6.32 -24.20 5.45
C LYS A 210 6.59 -24.67 6.89
N GLY A 211 6.35 -23.79 7.87
CA GLY A 211 6.71 -24.00 9.28
C GLY A 211 5.51 -24.19 10.22
N LYS A 212 5.77 -24.01 11.52
CA LYS A 212 4.75 -24.11 12.59
C LYS A 212 3.86 -22.87 12.68
N GLY A 213 4.19 -21.81 11.96
CA GLY A 213 3.43 -20.58 11.88
C GLY A 213 4.00 -19.63 10.83
N ILE A 214 3.33 -18.49 10.65
CA ILE A 214 3.65 -17.49 9.62
C ILE A 214 4.91 -16.72 10.02
N ARG A 215 5.93 -16.70 9.15
CA ARG A 215 7.14 -15.88 9.30
C ARG A 215 7.04 -14.67 8.39
N ILE A 216 7.06 -13.48 8.97
CA ILE A 216 6.83 -12.21 8.27
C ILE A 216 8.11 -11.37 8.30
N LEU A 217 8.53 -10.86 7.14
CA LEU A 217 9.53 -9.81 7.02
C LEU A 217 8.87 -8.52 6.55
N SER A 218 9.17 -7.42 7.22
CA SER A 218 8.73 -6.07 6.87
C SER A 218 9.94 -5.14 6.82
N VAL A 219 10.08 -4.42 5.70
CA VAL A 219 11.22 -3.51 5.47
C VAL A 219 10.71 -2.08 5.24
N ASP A 220 11.16 -1.16 6.07
CA ASP A 220 10.72 0.24 6.03
C ASP A 220 11.31 1.00 4.83
N GLY A 221 10.68 2.12 4.48
CA GLY A 221 11.20 3.08 3.51
C GLY A 221 12.26 4.01 4.10
N GLY A 222 13.14 4.53 3.25
CA GLY A 222 14.19 5.46 3.69
C GLY A 222 15.15 6.01 2.62
N GLY A 223 14.81 5.88 1.33
CA GLY A 223 15.67 6.35 0.24
C GLY A 223 17.04 5.69 0.23
N SER A 224 18.11 6.50 0.15
CA SER A 224 19.52 6.08 0.22
C SER A 224 19.87 5.33 1.50
N ARG A 225 19.16 5.56 2.61
CA ARG A 225 19.29 4.81 3.86
C ARG A 225 18.89 3.33 3.72
N GLY A 226 18.41 2.90 2.55
CA GLY A 226 18.20 1.50 2.20
C GLY A 226 19.44 0.61 2.34
N VAL A 227 20.65 1.18 2.43
CA VAL A 227 21.87 0.42 2.76
C VAL A 227 21.82 -0.20 4.18
N ILE A 228 21.07 0.39 5.11
CA ILE A 228 20.89 -0.09 6.49
C ILE A 228 20.13 -1.43 6.54
N PRO A 229 18.90 -1.55 6.00
CA PRO A 229 18.20 -2.82 6.00
C PRO A 229 18.96 -3.90 5.23
N ILE A 230 19.70 -3.56 4.17
CA ILE A 230 20.55 -4.53 3.45
C ILE A 230 21.63 -5.11 4.38
N GLU A 231 22.32 -4.26 5.14
CA GLU A 231 23.37 -4.69 6.09
C GLU A 231 22.80 -5.57 7.23
N ILE A 232 21.58 -5.27 7.70
CA ILE A 232 20.88 -6.10 8.71
C ILE A 232 20.50 -7.45 8.11
N LEU A 233 19.90 -7.46 6.91
CA LEU A 233 19.47 -8.68 6.23
C LEU A 233 20.65 -9.56 5.83
N LYS A 234 21.80 -8.97 5.50
CA LYS A 234 23.06 -9.68 5.29
C LYS A 234 23.49 -10.48 6.52
N ARG A 235 23.51 -9.84 7.70
CA ARG A 235 23.79 -10.55 8.97
C ARG A 235 22.80 -11.66 9.25
N LEU A 236 21.53 -11.45 8.90
CA LEU A 236 20.50 -12.46 9.06
C LEU A 236 20.74 -13.66 8.14
N GLU A 237 21.09 -13.45 6.86
CA GLU A 237 21.49 -14.52 5.93
C GLU A 237 22.70 -15.29 6.46
N GLU A 238 23.73 -14.59 6.93
CA GLU A 238 24.94 -15.19 7.50
C GLU A 238 24.64 -16.00 8.78
N SER A 239 23.76 -15.50 9.64
CA SER A 239 23.42 -16.18 10.90
C SER A 239 22.54 -17.41 10.68
N CYS A 240 21.62 -17.35 9.71
CA CYS A 240 20.68 -18.43 9.43
C CYS A 240 21.15 -19.41 8.34
N GLN A 241 22.19 -19.06 7.59
CA GLN A 241 22.69 -19.84 6.44
C GLN A 241 21.58 -20.14 5.41
N LEU A 242 20.66 -19.19 5.24
CA LEU A 242 19.54 -19.26 4.32
C LEU A 242 19.41 -17.93 3.58
N LYS A 243 18.81 -17.96 2.40
CA LYS A 243 18.44 -16.74 1.68
C LYS A 243 17.15 -16.14 2.25
N ILE A 244 17.05 -14.82 2.29
CA ILE A 244 15.86 -14.12 2.82
C ILE A 244 14.57 -14.66 2.20
N GLY A 245 14.55 -14.83 0.87
CA GLY A 245 13.40 -15.37 0.16
C GLY A 245 12.97 -16.79 0.57
N ASP A 246 13.80 -17.54 1.29
CA ASP A 246 13.50 -18.89 1.78
C ASP A 246 13.19 -18.91 3.29
N MET A 247 13.57 -17.85 4.01
CA MET A 247 13.34 -17.71 5.46
C MET A 247 11.91 -17.31 5.82
N PHE A 248 11.24 -16.54 4.97
CA PHE A 248 9.96 -15.92 5.28
C PHE A 248 8.84 -16.48 4.39
N ASP A 249 7.63 -16.53 4.93
CA ASP A 249 6.43 -16.93 4.18
C ASP A 249 5.75 -15.69 3.55
N TYR A 250 5.91 -14.52 4.19
CA TYR A 250 5.43 -13.23 3.72
C TYR A 250 6.51 -12.15 3.85
N VAL A 251 6.72 -11.36 2.80
CA VAL A 251 7.66 -10.24 2.76
C VAL A 251 6.96 -8.99 2.24
N ILE A 252 7.11 -7.87 2.94
CA ILE A 252 6.59 -6.58 2.50
C ILE A 252 7.63 -5.49 2.65
N GLY A 253 7.58 -4.50 1.76
CA GLY A 253 8.36 -3.29 1.92
C GLY A 253 7.68 -2.05 1.38
N VAL A 254 8.22 -0.91 1.81
CA VAL A 254 7.80 0.43 1.38
C VAL A 254 8.99 1.15 0.77
N SER A 255 8.83 1.85 -0.35
CA SER A 255 9.87 2.66 -0.98
C SER A 255 11.16 1.85 -1.22
N SER A 256 12.31 2.31 -0.72
CA SER A 256 13.57 1.55 -0.74
C SER A 256 13.44 0.16 -0.08
N GLY A 257 12.68 0.02 0.98
CA GLY A 257 12.38 -1.29 1.58
C GLY A 257 11.65 -2.22 0.62
N ALA A 258 10.77 -1.70 -0.25
CA ALA A 258 10.09 -2.50 -1.28
C ALA A 258 11.07 -3.03 -2.32
N VAL A 259 12.01 -2.20 -2.78
CA VAL A 259 13.07 -2.60 -3.72
C VAL A 259 13.90 -3.74 -3.12
N THR A 260 14.34 -3.56 -1.87
CA THR A 260 15.12 -4.57 -1.13
C THR A 260 14.33 -5.87 -0.98
N ALA A 261 13.07 -5.78 -0.56
CA ALA A 261 12.18 -6.94 -0.41
C ALA A 261 12.01 -7.71 -1.73
N PHE A 262 11.78 -7.03 -2.84
CA PHE A 262 11.56 -7.66 -4.14
C PHE A 262 12.85 -8.28 -4.69
N LEU A 263 13.99 -7.59 -4.58
CA LEU A 263 15.27 -8.14 -5.06
C LEU A 263 15.66 -9.42 -4.31
N LEU A 264 15.59 -9.41 -2.98
CA LEU A 264 15.99 -10.57 -2.16
C LEU A 264 14.98 -11.72 -2.23
N SER A 265 13.69 -11.43 -2.41
CA SER A 265 12.62 -12.45 -2.33
C SER A 265 12.18 -12.99 -3.68
N ILE A 266 12.12 -12.14 -4.70
CA ILE A 266 11.64 -12.48 -6.06
C ILE A 266 12.83 -12.71 -6.99
N ALA A 267 13.76 -11.76 -7.08
CA ALA A 267 14.93 -11.91 -7.94
C ALA A 267 15.97 -12.88 -7.35
N LYS A 268 15.84 -13.22 -6.06
CA LYS A 268 16.78 -14.05 -5.29
C LYS A 268 18.21 -13.51 -5.40
N ALA A 269 18.34 -12.19 -5.50
CA ALA A 269 19.61 -11.49 -5.54
C ALA A 269 20.38 -11.69 -4.23
N SER A 270 21.71 -11.62 -4.29
CA SER A 270 22.53 -11.57 -3.08
C SER A 270 22.41 -10.21 -2.39
N THR A 271 22.72 -10.18 -1.10
CA THR A 271 22.79 -8.92 -0.34
C THR A 271 23.86 -7.99 -0.91
N GLU A 272 24.93 -8.53 -1.47
CA GLU A 272 25.99 -7.78 -2.16
C GLU A 272 25.48 -7.13 -3.46
N GLU A 273 24.69 -7.86 -4.25
CA GLU A 273 24.05 -7.32 -5.46
C GLU A 273 23.06 -6.21 -5.11
N CYS A 274 22.27 -6.39 -4.05
CA CYS A 274 21.39 -5.34 -3.54
C CYS A 274 22.20 -4.11 -3.09
N GLU A 275 23.27 -4.30 -2.34
CA GLU A 275 24.13 -3.20 -1.89
C GLU A 275 24.73 -2.43 -3.07
N GLN A 276 25.23 -3.14 -4.08
CA GLN A 276 25.80 -2.54 -5.28
C GLN A 276 24.75 -1.72 -6.04
N LEU A 277 23.53 -2.24 -6.21
CA LEU A 277 22.42 -1.49 -6.80
C LEU A 277 22.15 -0.18 -6.05
N TYR A 278 22.19 -0.19 -4.72
CA TYR A 278 21.98 1.04 -3.94
C TYR A 278 23.12 2.04 -4.08
N LYS A 279 24.37 1.58 -4.17
CA LYS A 279 25.54 2.45 -4.45
C LYS A 279 25.44 3.06 -5.86
N ASP A 280 25.03 2.27 -6.84
CA ASP A 280 24.84 2.73 -8.21
C ASP A 280 23.67 3.72 -8.29
N LEU A 281 22.55 3.44 -7.63
CA LEU A 281 21.42 4.35 -7.53
C LEU A 281 21.82 5.68 -6.87
N SER A 282 22.54 5.59 -5.76
CA SER A 282 22.97 6.75 -5.00
C SER A 282 23.90 7.65 -5.82
N SER A 283 24.84 7.08 -6.57
CA SER A 283 25.75 7.86 -7.42
C SER A 283 25.10 8.37 -8.71
N THR A 284 24.21 7.60 -9.35
CA THR A 284 23.65 7.92 -10.68
C THR A 284 22.37 8.75 -10.65
N VAL A 285 21.50 8.50 -9.66
CA VAL A 285 20.23 9.21 -9.47
C VAL A 285 20.45 10.37 -8.52
N PHE A 286 21.01 10.14 -7.33
CA PHE A 286 21.15 11.20 -6.31
C PHE A 286 22.40 12.08 -6.51
N GLY A 287 23.49 11.56 -7.08
CA GLY A 287 24.77 12.26 -7.18
C GLY A 287 24.86 13.42 -8.20
N ARG A 288 23.97 13.50 -9.20
CA ARG A 288 24.13 14.47 -10.33
C ARG A 288 23.33 15.76 -10.22
N ASN A 289 22.27 15.83 -9.41
CA ASN A 289 21.34 16.96 -9.45
C ASN A 289 21.59 18.07 -8.41
N ARG A 290 22.70 18.04 -7.67
CA ARG A 290 23.08 19.15 -6.78
C ARG A 290 23.60 20.40 -7.52
N PHE A 291 23.94 20.30 -8.82
CA PHE A 291 24.58 21.39 -9.58
C PHE A 291 23.72 22.08 -10.65
N LEU A 292 22.53 21.55 -11.00
CA LEU A 292 21.59 22.17 -11.94
C LEU A 292 20.26 22.41 -11.22
N GLY A 293 19.93 23.65 -10.85
CA GLY A 293 18.56 23.90 -10.40
C GLY A 293 18.19 25.21 -9.73
N THR A 294 19.07 26.21 -9.59
CA THR A 294 18.65 27.54 -9.10
C THR A 294 18.00 28.42 -10.18
N SER A 295 17.79 27.91 -11.40
CA SER A 295 17.33 28.72 -12.54
C SER A 295 16.16 28.15 -13.35
N ASN A 296 15.41 27.15 -12.85
CA ASN A 296 14.13 26.73 -13.46
C ASN A 296 13.10 26.20 -12.43
N LEU A 297 13.15 26.73 -11.20
CA LEU A 297 12.48 26.23 -10.00
C LEU A 297 10.97 26.51 -9.89
N VAL A 298 10.24 26.68 -11.01
CA VAL A 298 8.80 27.01 -10.94
C VAL A 298 7.88 26.07 -11.73
N LEU A 299 8.36 25.20 -12.64
CA LEU A 299 7.42 24.51 -13.55
C LEU A 299 7.53 22.99 -13.74
N ASN A 300 8.60 22.30 -13.32
CA ASN A 300 8.69 20.83 -13.46
C ASN A 300 9.07 20.16 -12.13
N HIS A 301 8.23 19.22 -11.66
CA HIS A 301 8.11 18.79 -10.25
C HIS A 301 8.88 17.51 -9.86
N ALA A 302 9.86 17.03 -10.65
CA ALA A 302 10.79 15.97 -10.23
C ALA A 302 12.22 16.51 -10.10
N PHE A 303 12.83 16.27 -8.93
CA PHE A 303 14.25 16.62 -8.71
C PHE A 303 15.20 15.57 -9.31
N TYR A 304 14.71 14.34 -9.58
CA TYR A 304 15.54 13.21 -10.01
C TYR A 304 15.05 12.53 -11.32
N ASP A 305 16.01 11.99 -12.09
CA ASP A 305 15.78 11.33 -13.38
C ASP A 305 15.04 9.98 -13.19
N THR A 306 13.74 10.01 -13.45
CA THR A 306 12.83 8.85 -13.32
C THR A 306 13.16 7.74 -14.32
N GLU A 307 13.59 8.07 -15.53
CA GLU A 307 13.82 7.09 -16.60
C GLU A 307 15.04 6.22 -16.27
N ARG A 308 16.08 6.80 -15.69
CA ARG A 308 17.24 6.02 -15.20
C ARG A 308 16.85 5.07 -14.09
N TRP A 309 16.02 5.52 -13.15
CA TRP A 309 15.53 4.66 -12.08
C TRP A 309 14.76 3.45 -12.64
N ILE A 310 13.83 3.69 -13.57
CA ILE A 310 13.06 2.64 -14.24
C ILE A 310 13.98 1.68 -14.99
N LYS A 311 15.01 2.20 -15.68
CA LYS A 311 15.99 1.38 -16.39
C LYS A 311 16.75 0.46 -15.43
N MET A 312 17.28 0.99 -14.33
CA MET A 312 18.00 0.19 -13.32
C MET A 312 17.10 -0.89 -12.71
N LEU A 313 15.85 -0.55 -12.37
CA LEU A 313 14.87 -1.54 -11.92
C LEU A 313 14.71 -2.65 -12.94
N ARG A 314 14.45 -2.33 -14.21
CA ARG A 314 14.24 -3.34 -15.26
C ARG A 314 15.46 -4.26 -15.46
N GLU A 315 16.67 -3.70 -15.42
CA GLU A 315 17.92 -4.44 -15.62
C GLU A 315 18.20 -5.43 -14.47
N HIS A 316 17.99 -5.02 -13.22
CA HIS A 316 18.29 -5.86 -12.05
C HIS A 316 17.32 -7.02 -11.85
N PHE A 317 16.10 -6.95 -12.41
CA PHE A 317 15.18 -8.07 -12.43
C PHE A 317 15.44 -9.07 -13.57
N GLN A 318 16.60 -9.05 -14.24
CA GLN A 318 17.09 -10.08 -15.19
C GLN A 318 16.03 -10.55 -16.22
N GLY A 319 15.21 -9.63 -16.75
CA GLY A 319 14.15 -9.93 -17.71
C GLY A 319 12.76 -10.19 -17.10
N MET A 320 12.64 -10.36 -15.77
CA MET A 320 11.37 -10.40 -15.05
C MET A 320 10.77 -9.01 -14.80
N GLY A 321 11.56 -7.94 -14.92
CA GLY A 321 11.09 -6.58 -14.59
C GLY A 321 9.79 -6.19 -15.29
N ASN A 322 9.63 -6.59 -16.56
CA ASN A 322 8.46 -6.33 -17.40
C ASN A 322 7.36 -7.40 -17.28
N LEU A 323 7.53 -8.40 -16.43
CA LEU A 323 6.53 -9.42 -16.17
C LEU A 323 5.57 -8.96 -15.07
N PRO A 324 4.27 -9.29 -15.18
CA PRO A 324 3.33 -9.09 -14.09
C PRO A 324 3.81 -9.76 -12.80
N ILE A 325 3.58 -9.12 -11.65
CA ILE A 325 3.96 -9.66 -10.33
C ILE A 325 3.35 -11.05 -10.11
N SER A 326 2.17 -11.33 -10.66
CA SER A 326 1.54 -12.66 -10.62
C SER A 326 2.36 -13.79 -11.26
N GLU A 327 3.30 -13.50 -12.16
CA GLU A 327 4.21 -14.51 -12.74
C GLU A 327 5.14 -15.10 -11.70
N THR A 328 5.47 -14.35 -10.65
CA THR A 328 6.38 -14.80 -9.58
C THR A 328 5.81 -15.97 -8.78
N ALA A 329 4.48 -16.18 -8.82
CA ALA A 329 3.82 -17.32 -8.20
C ALA A 329 4.15 -18.67 -8.89
N ARG A 330 4.78 -18.65 -10.07
CA ARG A 330 5.25 -19.86 -10.75
C ARG A 330 6.39 -20.54 -10.02
N ASP A 331 7.18 -19.77 -9.27
CA ASP A 331 8.26 -20.30 -8.45
C ASP A 331 7.71 -20.75 -7.08
N ALA A 332 7.95 -22.02 -6.74
CA ALA A 332 7.52 -22.60 -5.45
C ALA A 332 8.35 -22.07 -4.27
N SER A 333 9.54 -21.54 -4.53
CA SER A 333 10.41 -20.94 -3.51
C SER A 333 10.07 -19.48 -3.23
N CYS A 334 9.28 -18.83 -4.09
CA CYS A 334 8.92 -17.42 -3.94
C CYS A 334 7.89 -17.24 -2.81
N PRO A 335 8.19 -16.41 -1.80
CA PRO A 335 7.24 -16.14 -0.73
C PRO A 335 6.09 -15.27 -1.23
N LYS A 336 5.11 -15.01 -0.36
CA LYS A 336 4.11 -13.98 -0.63
C LYS A 336 4.78 -12.62 -0.47
N VAL A 337 4.74 -11.79 -1.51
CA VAL A 337 5.45 -10.49 -1.53
C VAL A 337 4.48 -9.37 -1.86
N ALA A 338 4.62 -8.23 -1.17
CA ALA A 338 3.90 -7.01 -1.45
C ALA A 338 4.79 -5.75 -1.37
N SER A 339 4.50 -4.74 -2.19
CA SER A 339 4.98 -3.37 -1.99
C SER A 339 3.81 -2.44 -1.71
N VAL A 340 4.08 -1.37 -0.95
CA VAL A 340 3.07 -0.38 -0.55
C VAL A 340 3.31 0.92 -1.30
N ALA A 341 2.26 1.47 -1.91
CA ALA A 341 2.24 2.83 -2.44
C ALA A 341 1.02 3.59 -1.90
N THR A 342 1.05 4.91 -1.97
CA THR A 342 -0.07 5.77 -1.58
C THR A 342 -0.89 6.13 -2.81
N LEU A 343 -2.19 5.82 -2.80
CA LEU A 343 -3.13 6.25 -3.84
C LEU A 343 -3.62 7.67 -3.56
N MET A 344 -3.35 8.59 -4.48
CA MET A 344 -3.55 10.03 -4.30
C MET A 344 -4.86 10.56 -4.87
N ASN A 345 -5.32 10.02 -6.00
CA ASN A 345 -6.49 10.54 -6.72
C ASN A 345 -7.83 9.98 -6.22
N VAL A 346 -7.99 9.93 -4.89
CA VAL A 346 -9.18 9.45 -4.18
C VAL A 346 -9.55 10.43 -3.05
N GLY A 347 -10.81 10.42 -2.60
CA GLY A 347 -11.31 11.41 -1.63
C GLY A 347 -10.57 11.44 -0.28
N MET A 348 -9.94 10.33 0.10
CA MET A 348 -8.95 10.26 1.19
C MET A 348 -7.81 9.37 0.70
N MET A 349 -6.57 9.80 0.91
CA MET A 349 -5.38 9.00 0.58
C MET A 349 -5.46 7.63 1.26
N ARG A 350 -5.06 6.57 0.55
CA ARG A 350 -5.09 5.19 1.05
C ARG A 350 -3.88 4.42 0.57
N ASP A 351 -3.45 3.44 1.34
CA ASP A 351 -2.45 2.49 0.88
C ASP A 351 -3.01 1.60 -0.24
N TYR A 352 -2.14 1.26 -1.19
CA TYR A 352 -2.36 0.34 -2.27
C TYR A 352 -1.25 -0.71 -2.30
N LEU A 353 -1.65 -1.98 -2.40
CA LEU A 353 -0.74 -3.11 -2.41
C LEU A 353 -0.50 -3.65 -3.82
N PHE A 354 0.74 -3.57 -4.26
CA PHE A 354 1.20 -4.35 -5.40
C PHE A 354 1.72 -5.69 -4.88
N ARG A 355 1.01 -6.79 -5.16
CA ARG A 355 1.22 -8.07 -4.48
C ARG A 355 1.22 -9.26 -5.43
N ASN A 356 1.97 -10.33 -5.12
CA ASN A 356 2.02 -11.54 -5.94
C ASN A 356 0.94 -12.59 -5.64
N TYR A 357 -0.05 -12.20 -4.84
CA TYR A 357 -1.11 -13.08 -4.39
C TYR A 357 -2.45 -12.38 -4.48
N ASN A 358 -3.48 -13.21 -4.60
CA ASN A 358 -4.84 -12.82 -4.32
C ASN A 358 -5.28 -13.43 -3.00
N LEU A 359 -6.22 -12.76 -2.33
CA LEU A 359 -6.78 -13.28 -1.10
C LEU A 359 -7.77 -14.44 -1.36
N PRO A 360 -7.89 -15.38 -0.41
CA PRO A 360 -8.85 -16.46 -0.48
C PRO A 360 -10.29 -15.99 -0.71
N PRO A 361 -11.15 -16.82 -1.35
CA PRO A 361 -12.57 -16.52 -1.50
C PRO A 361 -13.21 -16.17 -0.15
N GLY A 362 -14.05 -15.12 -0.14
CA GLY A 362 -14.67 -14.61 1.08
C GLY A 362 -13.78 -13.72 1.96
N SER A 363 -12.48 -13.59 1.66
CA SER A 363 -11.57 -12.67 2.34
C SER A 363 -11.50 -11.34 1.59
N VAL A 364 -11.73 -10.24 2.30
CA VAL A 364 -11.65 -8.89 1.75
C VAL A 364 -10.65 -8.10 2.58
N SER A 365 -9.63 -7.55 1.93
CA SER A 365 -8.70 -6.63 2.59
C SER A 365 -9.32 -5.25 2.72
N PHE A 366 -8.98 -4.59 3.82
CA PHE A 366 -9.16 -3.14 3.95
C PHE A 366 -8.37 -2.37 2.88
N TYR A 367 -7.20 -2.89 2.49
CA TYR A 367 -6.32 -2.27 1.51
C TYR A 367 -6.63 -2.76 0.10
N GLN A 368 -6.72 -1.83 -0.84
CA GLN A 368 -6.81 -2.20 -2.25
C GLN A 368 -5.48 -2.80 -2.71
N GLY A 369 -5.52 -3.69 -3.69
CA GLY A 369 -4.29 -4.23 -4.24
C GLY A 369 -4.49 -5.11 -5.46
N SER A 370 -3.42 -5.27 -6.23
CA SER A 370 -3.44 -5.99 -7.50
C SER A 370 -2.13 -6.72 -7.77
N SER A 371 -2.24 -7.81 -8.53
CA SER A 371 -1.13 -8.65 -8.99
C SER A 371 -0.86 -8.53 -10.50
N LYS A 372 -1.58 -7.63 -11.19
CA LYS A 372 -1.54 -7.52 -12.67
C LYS A 372 -0.38 -6.68 -13.19
N TYR A 373 0.13 -5.77 -12.36
CA TYR A 373 1.17 -4.81 -12.74
C TYR A 373 2.54 -5.46 -12.79
N CYS A 374 3.47 -4.85 -13.53
CA CYS A 374 4.84 -5.30 -13.63
C CYS A 374 5.63 -5.01 -12.35
N LEU A 375 6.72 -5.75 -12.11
CA LEU A 375 7.60 -5.53 -10.96
C LEU A 375 8.15 -4.10 -10.91
N TRP A 376 8.61 -3.57 -12.04
CA TRP A 376 9.16 -2.20 -12.08
C TRP A 376 8.09 -1.13 -11.80
N GLU A 377 6.84 -1.36 -12.22
CA GLU A 377 5.72 -0.43 -11.99
C GLU A 377 5.40 -0.35 -10.50
N ALA A 378 5.33 -1.52 -9.84
CA ALA A 378 5.09 -1.62 -8.40
C ALA A 378 6.16 -0.91 -7.57
N LEU A 379 7.43 -1.06 -7.94
CA LEU A 379 8.54 -0.41 -7.25
C LEU A 379 8.60 1.09 -7.54
N ARG A 380 8.36 1.51 -8.79
CA ARG A 380 8.30 2.94 -9.16
C ARG A 380 7.16 3.67 -8.47
N ALA A 381 6.01 3.02 -8.31
CA ALA A 381 4.88 3.55 -7.55
C ALA A 381 5.24 3.72 -6.07
N SER A 382 5.82 2.66 -5.47
CA SER A 382 6.18 2.62 -4.05
C SER A 382 7.28 3.62 -3.67
N SER A 383 8.16 3.98 -4.60
CA SER A 383 9.31 4.87 -4.36
C SER A 383 9.13 6.31 -4.88
N ALA A 384 7.91 6.72 -5.22
CA ALA A 384 7.61 8.04 -5.79
C ALA A 384 7.61 9.15 -4.72
N ALA A 385 8.76 9.39 -4.06
CA ALA A 385 8.81 10.25 -2.88
C ALA A 385 8.54 11.72 -3.22
N PRO A 386 7.59 12.40 -2.54
CA PRO A 386 7.26 13.80 -2.82
C PRO A 386 8.48 14.71 -2.70
N GLY A 387 8.71 15.55 -3.70
CA GLY A 387 9.87 16.45 -3.76
C GLY A 387 11.16 15.81 -4.26
N TYR A 388 11.18 14.48 -4.46
CA TYR A 388 12.29 13.73 -5.06
C TYR A 388 11.89 13.23 -6.45
N PHE A 389 10.79 12.51 -6.55
CA PHE A 389 10.26 11.93 -7.79
C PHE A 389 8.86 12.44 -8.09
N GLU A 390 8.52 12.44 -9.38
CA GLU A 390 7.16 12.71 -9.85
C GLU A 390 6.19 11.60 -9.43
N GLU A 391 4.93 11.99 -9.22
CA GLU A 391 3.82 11.06 -9.01
C GLU A 391 3.74 10.07 -10.17
N PHE A 392 3.44 8.81 -9.87
CA PHE A 392 3.38 7.75 -10.87
C PHE A 392 1.94 7.48 -11.28
N LYS A 393 1.60 7.82 -12.53
CA LYS A 393 0.28 7.54 -13.11
C LYS A 393 0.28 6.15 -13.73
N LEU A 394 -0.65 5.31 -13.30
CA LEU A 394 -0.78 3.93 -13.78
C LEU A 394 -2.26 3.56 -13.86
N ASP A 395 -2.72 3.23 -15.07
CA ASP A 395 -4.14 3.18 -15.41
C ASP A 395 -4.88 4.47 -14.99
N ASP A 396 -5.99 4.34 -14.27
CA ASP A 396 -6.80 5.44 -13.73
C ASP A 396 -6.34 5.89 -12.33
N HIS A 397 -5.18 5.43 -11.87
CA HIS A 397 -4.63 5.71 -10.54
C HIS A 397 -3.42 6.64 -10.59
N VAL A 398 -3.29 7.46 -9.55
CA VAL A 398 -2.10 8.29 -9.30
C VAL A 398 -1.47 7.84 -8.00
N PHE A 399 -0.23 7.36 -8.08
CA PHE A 399 0.52 6.82 -6.95
C PHE A 399 1.63 7.75 -6.50
N GLN A 400 1.85 7.79 -5.19
CA GLN A 400 2.97 8.42 -4.51
C GLN A 400 3.65 7.38 -3.61
N ASP A 401 4.83 7.70 -3.10
CA ASP A 401 5.57 6.84 -2.17
C ASP A 401 4.69 6.33 -1.02
N GLY A 402 4.80 5.04 -0.71
CA GLY A 402 4.04 4.42 0.38
C GLY A 402 4.38 5.01 1.74
N GLY A 403 5.60 5.53 1.90
CA GLY A 403 6.08 6.17 3.12
C GLY A 403 5.27 7.41 3.50
N VAL A 404 4.58 8.05 2.56
CA VAL A 404 3.70 9.20 2.84
C VAL A 404 2.61 8.87 3.87
N LEU A 405 2.06 7.65 3.84
CA LEU A 405 1.08 7.17 4.82
C LEU A 405 1.65 6.11 5.75
N THR A 406 2.38 5.14 5.19
CA THR A 406 2.78 3.92 5.89
C THR A 406 4.25 3.65 5.60
N ASN A 407 5.15 4.22 6.40
CA ASN A 407 6.58 3.94 6.25
C ASN A 407 7.02 2.63 6.92
N ASN A 408 6.34 2.21 7.99
CA ASN A 408 6.52 0.89 8.63
C ASN A 408 5.31 -0.01 8.28
N PRO A 409 5.45 -0.94 7.33
CA PRO A 409 4.31 -1.72 6.83
C PRO A 409 3.98 -2.95 7.69
N CYS A 410 4.52 -3.08 8.92
CA CYS A 410 4.31 -4.28 9.73
C CYS A 410 2.84 -4.56 10.08
N ALA A 411 2.08 -3.53 10.45
CA ALA A 411 0.67 -3.70 10.81
C ALA A 411 -0.13 -4.20 9.59
N LEU A 412 0.17 -3.64 8.42
CA LEU A 412 -0.39 -4.07 7.15
C LEU A 412 -0.01 -5.53 6.84
N ALA A 413 1.25 -5.90 7.07
CA ALA A 413 1.75 -7.26 6.87
C ALA A 413 0.97 -8.28 7.73
N VAL A 414 0.77 -7.97 9.02
CA VAL A 414 0.02 -8.80 9.95
C VAL A 414 -1.43 -8.95 9.49
N HIS A 415 -2.07 -7.86 9.07
CA HIS A 415 -3.44 -7.88 8.53
C HIS A 415 -3.56 -8.77 7.30
N GLU A 416 -2.70 -8.59 6.30
CA GLU A 416 -2.72 -9.41 5.08
C GLU A 416 -2.43 -10.89 5.36
N CYS A 417 -1.50 -11.19 6.27
CA CYS A 417 -1.19 -12.57 6.66
C CYS A 417 -2.37 -13.26 7.35
N ARG A 418 -3.15 -12.54 8.16
CA ARG A 418 -4.37 -13.09 8.78
C ARG A 418 -5.47 -13.38 7.78
N LEU A 419 -5.50 -12.67 6.64
CA LEU A 419 -6.42 -12.96 5.55
C LEU A 419 -5.93 -14.14 4.68
N LEU A 420 -4.62 -14.24 4.47
CA LEU A 420 -4.02 -15.34 3.70
C LEU A 420 -4.08 -16.68 4.43
N TRP A 421 -3.81 -16.67 5.74
CA TRP A 421 -3.73 -17.88 6.58
C TRP A 421 -4.47 -17.67 7.90
N PRO A 422 -5.82 -17.63 7.90
CA PRO A 422 -6.63 -17.28 9.07
C PRO A 422 -6.40 -18.20 10.28
N ASP A 423 -6.22 -19.49 10.02
CA ASP A 423 -6.06 -20.51 11.06
C ASP A 423 -4.59 -20.75 11.47
N THR A 424 -3.65 -20.01 10.89
CA THR A 424 -2.21 -20.20 11.16
C THR A 424 -1.70 -19.12 12.13
N PRO A 425 -1.06 -19.49 13.25
CA PRO A 425 -0.51 -18.51 14.17
C PRO A 425 0.73 -17.82 13.58
N ILE A 426 0.99 -16.59 14.00
CA ILE A 426 2.23 -15.89 13.66
C ILE A 426 3.40 -16.54 14.43
N GLN A 427 4.40 -17.01 13.69
CA GLN A 427 5.62 -17.57 14.26
C GLN A 427 6.60 -16.46 14.63
N CYS A 428 6.84 -15.53 13.73
CA CYS A 428 7.63 -14.33 13.99
C CYS A 428 7.32 -13.22 12.99
N VAL A 429 7.58 -11.99 13.41
CA VAL A 429 7.58 -10.78 12.61
C VAL A 429 8.93 -10.12 12.80
N VAL A 430 9.69 -9.99 11.72
CA VAL A 430 10.96 -9.26 11.67
C VAL A 430 10.70 -7.95 10.95
N SER A 431 10.87 -6.84 11.68
CA SER A 431 10.70 -5.48 11.22
C SER A 431 12.06 -4.82 11.11
N VAL A 432 12.44 -4.39 9.91
CA VAL A 432 13.76 -3.80 9.64
C VAL A 432 13.58 -2.34 9.24
N GLY A 433 14.07 -1.45 10.08
CA GLY A 433 14.03 0.00 9.89
C GLY A 433 15.19 0.52 9.04
N THR A 434 15.10 1.79 8.65
CA THR A 434 16.14 2.52 7.89
C THR A 434 16.97 3.46 8.79
N GLY A 435 17.06 3.11 10.07
CA GLY A 435 17.79 3.85 11.10
C GLY A 435 16.96 4.99 11.71
N ARG A 436 17.19 5.24 13.00
CA ARG A 436 16.63 6.38 13.73
C ARG A 436 17.72 7.31 14.19
N TYR A 437 17.47 8.61 14.11
CA TYR A 437 18.30 9.63 14.73
C TYR A 437 17.48 10.23 15.86
N ASP A 438 17.98 10.12 17.10
CA ASP A 438 17.34 10.67 18.29
C ASP A 438 18.00 12.04 18.57
N PRO A 439 17.36 13.18 18.23
CA PRO A 439 17.90 14.50 18.50
C PRO A 439 17.67 14.84 19.98
N MET A 440 18.32 14.12 20.89
CA MET A 440 17.96 14.15 22.31
C MET A 440 18.17 15.51 23.01
N ASP A 441 18.78 16.52 22.38
CA ASP A 441 19.03 17.83 23.00
C ASP A 441 18.96 19.05 22.05
N GLN A 442 18.30 18.97 20.90
CA GLN A 442 18.26 20.12 19.96
C GLN A 442 16.95 20.92 20.05
N GLU A 443 16.94 21.95 20.90
CA GLU A 443 15.95 23.03 20.80
C GLU A 443 16.19 23.83 19.51
N PHE A 444 15.26 23.78 18.57
CA PHE A 444 15.32 24.63 17.38
C PHE A 444 14.85 26.06 17.72
N PRO A 445 15.56 27.12 17.27
CA PRO A 445 15.13 28.50 17.49
C PRO A 445 13.71 28.76 16.94
N ALA A 446 12.91 29.56 17.66
CA ALA A 446 11.52 29.87 17.30
C ALA A 446 11.35 30.51 15.90
N GLU A 447 12.42 31.06 15.32
CA GLU A 447 12.43 31.75 14.03
C GLU A 447 12.66 30.82 12.82
N TYR A 448 12.91 29.53 13.02
CA TYR A 448 13.17 28.57 11.96
C TYR A 448 11.91 27.78 11.56
N SER A 449 11.04 28.37 10.75
CA SER A 449 10.09 27.53 10.01
C SER A 449 9.64 28.19 8.70
N SER A 450 10.30 27.84 7.60
CA SER A 450 9.66 28.01 6.29
C SER A 450 8.43 27.09 6.20
N LEU A 451 7.45 27.43 5.37
CA LEU A 451 6.28 26.57 5.11
C LEU A 451 6.74 25.15 4.69
N ARG A 452 7.82 25.07 3.91
CA ARG A 452 8.45 23.83 3.47
C ARG A 452 9.00 23.01 4.64
N THR A 453 9.65 23.64 5.62
CA THR A 453 10.14 22.98 6.84
C THR A 453 9.01 22.43 7.68
N LYS A 454 7.90 23.19 7.83
CA LYS A 454 6.69 22.72 8.52
C LYS A 454 6.06 21.52 7.81
N LEU A 455 5.89 21.60 6.49
CA LEU A 455 5.37 20.50 5.67
C LEU A 455 6.25 19.26 5.77
N PHE A 456 7.58 19.42 5.71
CA PHE A 456 8.52 18.33 5.85
C PHE A 456 8.46 17.70 7.26
N LYS A 457 8.37 18.51 8.32
CA LYS A 457 8.19 18.00 9.70
C LYS A 457 6.88 17.23 9.87
N VAL A 458 5.78 17.71 9.29
CA VAL A 458 4.49 17.00 9.29
C VAL A 458 4.61 15.68 8.53
N LEU A 459 5.28 15.67 7.36
CA LEU A 459 5.55 14.45 6.61
C LEU A 459 6.39 13.47 7.43
N CYS A 460 7.51 13.90 8.00
CA CYS A 460 8.36 13.05 8.84
C CYS A 460 7.62 12.49 10.07
N SER A 461 6.74 13.29 10.68
CA SER A 461 5.90 12.84 11.80
C SER A 461 4.83 11.85 11.35
N ALA A 462 4.26 12.02 10.16
CA ALA A 462 3.32 11.06 9.57
C ALA A 462 4.02 9.75 9.15
N THR A 463 5.31 9.81 8.83
CA THR A 463 6.14 8.65 8.53
C THR A 463 6.72 7.97 9.78
N ASP A 464 6.28 8.36 10.99
CA ASP A 464 6.84 7.84 12.25
C ASP A 464 6.62 6.32 12.35
N THR A 465 7.74 5.61 12.32
CA THR A 465 7.78 4.15 12.33
C THR A 465 7.58 3.57 13.74
N GLU A 466 7.80 4.38 14.78
CA GLU A 466 7.85 3.91 16.16
C GLU A 466 6.46 3.69 16.78
N ALA A 467 5.44 4.44 16.34
CA ALA A 467 4.06 4.19 16.75
C ALA A 467 3.60 2.76 16.40
N VAL A 468 3.87 2.32 15.16
CA VAL A 468 3.56 0.94 14.73
C VAL A 468 4.40 -0.08 15.51
N HIS A 469 5.67 0.25 15.79
CA HIS A 469 6.56 -0.60 16.57
C HIS A 469 6.00 -0.86 17.98
N ILE A 470 5.58 0.18 18.70
CA ILE A 470 5.02 0.10 20.05
C ILE A 470 3.75 -0.75 20.05
N ILE A 471 2.81 -0.45 19.14
CA ILE A 471 1.53 -1.17 19.05
C ILE A 471 1.75 -2.67 18.82
N LEU A 472 2.62 -3.04 17.87
CA LEU A 472 2.85 -4.46 17.58
C LEU A 472 3.64 -5.18 18.66
N LYS A 473 4.56 -4.50 19.34
CA LYS A 473 5.28 -5.04 20.48
C LYS A 473 4.33 -5.39 21.62
N ASP A 474 3.32 -4.56 21.86
CA ASP A 474 2.37 -4.76 22.96
C ASP A 474 1.27 -5.77 22.61
N LEU A 475 0.85 -5.83 21.34
CA LEU A 475 -0.24 -6.73 20.90
C LEU A 475 0.23 -8.13 20.53
N LEU A 476 1.47 -8.31 20.04
CA LEU A 476 1.99 -9.62 19.67
C LEU A 476 2.60 -10.32 20.90
N PRO A 477 2.48 -11.66 21.00
CA PRO A 477 3.09 -12.39 22.12
C PRO A 477 4.60 -12.17 22.21
N ALA A 478 5.13 -12.23 23.43
CA ALA A 478 6.57 -12.10 23.68
C ALA A 478 7.38 -13.08 22.82
N GLY A 479 8.52 -12.61 22.29
CA GLY A 479 9.39 -13.41 21.42
C GLY A 479 8.85 -13.65 20.01
N LYS A 480 7.77 -12.98 19.60
CA LYS A 480 7.21 -13.07 18.23
C LYS A 480 7.53 -11.86 17.36
N TYR A 481 7.86 -10.72 17.95
CA TYR A 481 8.10 -9.49 17.20
C TYR A 481 9.52 -8.98 17.48
N PHE A 482 10.26 -8.75 16.40
CA PHE A 482 11.66 -8.30 16.44
C PHE A 482 11.79 -7.05 15.57
N ARG A 483 12.23 -5.94 16.18
CA ARG A 483 12.49 -4.68 15.48
C ARG A 483 13.99 -4.42 15.47
N PHE A 484 14.55 -4.33 14.28
CA PHE A 484 15.94 -3.93 14.05
C PHE A 484 15.93 -2.53 13.43
N ASN A 485 16.19 -1.51 14.23
CA ASN A 485 16.24 -0.13 13.79
C ASN A 485 17.42 0.58 14.49
N PRO A 486 18.60 0.68 13.87
CA PRO A 486 19.80 1.18 14.53
C PRO A 486 19.70 2.67 14.85
N VAL A 487 20.33 3.09 15.94
CA VAL A 487 20.53 4.52 16.22
C VAL A 487 21.69 5.01 15.37
N LEU A 488 21.47 6.08 14.61
CA LEU A 488 22.46 6.68 13.72
C LEU A 488 23.26 7.75 14.43
N SER A 489 24.53 7.88 14.04
CA SER A 489 25.47 8.86 14.59
C SER A 489 25.13 10.32 14.23
N GLU A 490 24.41 10.52 13.13
CA GLU A 490 23.97 11.82 12.64
C GLU A 490 22.64 11.72 11.87
N ASP A 491 22.04 12.88 11.57
CA ASP A 491 20.85 12.95 10.75
C ASP A 491 21.20 12.88 9.26
N PHE A 492 20.96 11.71 8.67
CA PHE A 492 21.24 11.46 7.26
C PHE A 492 20.03 11.76 6.37
N LEU A 493 20.26 12.49 5.29
CA LEU A 493 19.22 12.81 4.30
C LEU A 493 18.76 11.57 3.52
N LEU A 494 17.51 11.61 3.04
CA LEU A 494 16.91 10.54 2.23
C LEU A 494 17.63 10.34 0.89
N ASP A 495 18.24 11.37 0.31
CA ASP A 495 18.99 11.35 -0.96
C ASP A 495 20.50 11.49 -0.76
N GLU A 496 21.03 11.07 0.39
CA GLU A 496 22.48 11.06 0.60
C GLU A 496 23.19 10.22 -0.48
N SER A 497 24.19 10.85 -1.11
CA SER A 497 24.94 10.31 -2.24
C SER A 497 26.43 10.14 -1.99
N LYS A 498 26.91 10.65 -0.86
CA LYS A 498 28.30 10.59 -0.46
C LYS A 498 28.69 9.18 0.00
N PRO A 499 29.68 8.53 -0.65
CA PRO A 499 30.13 7.20 -0.25
C PRO A 499 30.53 7.13 1.23
N GLU A 500 31.20 8.16 1.75
CA GLU A 500 31.62 8.20 3.15
C GLU A 500 30.45 8.21 4.14
N LYS A 501 29.32 8.82 3.77
CA LYS A 501 28.11 8.86 4.61
C LYS A 501 27.37 7.52 4.56
N LEU A 502 27.28 6.90 3.39
CA LEU A 502 26.71 5.56 3.25
C LEU A 502 27.52 4.53 4.05
N GLU A 503 28.84 4.61 4.01
CA GLU A 503 29.73 3.74 4.79
C GLU A 503 29.57 3.98 6.30
N GLN A 504 29.37 5.24 6.72
CA GLN A 504 29.07 5.56 8.12
C GLN A 504 27.73 4.96 8.57
N MET A 505 26.67 5.04 7.76
CA MET A 505 25.39 4.37 8.08
C MET A 505 25.55 2.86 8.27
N GLN A 506 26.34 2.23 7.40
CA GLN A 506 26.66 0.81 7.53
C GLN A 506 27.43 0.56 8.83
N LYS A 507 28.47 1.35 9.13
CA LYS A 507 29.26 1.23 10.36
C LYS A 507 28.40 1.37 11.62
N ASP A 508 27.50 2.34 11.66
CA ASP A 508 26.55 2.51 12.76
C ASP A 508 25.69 1.25 12.93
N THR A 509 25.21 0.69 11.81
CA THR A 509 24.43 -0.56 11.79
C THR A 509 25.25 -1.76 12.30
N ARG A 510 26.54 -1.86 11.97
CA ARG A 510 27.42 -2.95 12.41
C ARG A 510 27.76 -2.90 13.90
N SER A 511 27.57 -1.75 14.55
CA SER A 511 27.92 -1.54 15.95
C SER A 511 26.89 -2.10 16.93
N ILE A 512 25.75 -2.56 16.42
CA ILE A 512 24.63 -3.18 17.14
C ILE A 512 24.59 -4.67 16.79
#